data_AF-A0A8J7T3U1-F1
#
_entry.id   AF-A0A8J7T3U1-F1
#
_cell.length_a   1.000
_cell.length_b   1.000
_cell.length_c   1.000
_cell.angle_alpha   90.00
_cell.angle_beta   90.00
_cell.angle_gamma   90.00
#
_symmetry.space_group_name_H-M   'P 1'
#
loop_
_entity.id
_entity.type
_entity.pdbx_description
1 polymer ?
#
loop_
_entity_poly.entity_id
_entity_poly.type
_entity_poly.pdbx_seq_one_letter_code
_entity_poly.pdbx_strand_id
1 'polypeptide(L)'
;GDEHYNVARDVQGILQRYKSLQDIIAILGMDELSEEDKLTVSRARKIQRFLSQPFDVAKVFTGSDGVQVPLEKTIASFKAVVAGEYDHLPESAFYMVGDIEEAIAKAERMAAEAA
;
A
#
# COMPACT_ATOMS: atom_id res chain seq x y z
N GLY A 1 -5.34 8.74 -19.01
CA GLY A 1 -6.69 9.33 -19.11
C GLY A 1 -7.13 9.82 -17.74
N ASP A 2 -8.38 10.26 -17.64
CA ASP A 2 -8.95 10.86 -16.41
C ASP A 2 -8.89 9.91 -15.21
N GLU A 3 -9.10 8.62 -15.41
CA GLU A 3 -9.00 7.61 -14.34
C GLU A 3 -7.59 7.56 -13.74
N HIS A 4 -6.54 7.49 -14.58
CA HIS A 4 -5.15 7.53 -14.12
C HIS A 4 -4.88 8.81 -13.33
N TYR A 5 -5.34 9.96 -13.83
CA TYR A 5 -5.16 11.25 -13.15
C TYR A 5 -5.82 11.27 -11.77
N ASN A 6 -7.08 10.85 -11.68
CA ASN A 6 -7.84 10.86 -10.43
C ASN A 6 -7.24 9.90 -9.41
N VAL A 7 -6.90 8.67 -9.80
CA VAL A 7 -6.26 7.70 -8.89
C VAL A 7 -4.92 8.24 -8.37
N ALA A 8 -4.11 8.85 -9.23
CA ALA A 8 -2.85 9.46 -8.79
C ALA A 8 -3.08 10.63 -7.81
N ARG A 9 -4.13 11.45 -8.04
CA ARG A 9 -4.50 12.54 -7.13
C ARG A 9 -4.98 12.04 -5.77
N ASP A 10 -5.77 10.98 -5.75
CA ASP A 10 -6.27 10.40 -4.51
C ASP A 10 -5.13 9.79 -3.68
N VAL A 11 -4.21 9.06 -4.33
CA VAL A 11 -2.99 8.54 -3.70
C VAL A 11 -2.16 9.68 -3.10
N GLN A 12 -1.94 10.77 -3.85
CA GLN A 12 -1.23 11.94 -3.36
C GLN A 12 -1.95 12.58 -2.16
N GLY A 13 -3.29 12.69 -2.20
CA GLY A 13 -4.09 13.25 -1.11
C GLY A 13 -3.95 12.46 0.19
N ILE A 14 -4.04 11.12 0.12
CA ILE A 14 -3.87 10.24 1.28
C ILE A 14 -2.46 10.36 1.86
N LEU A 15 -1.42 10.34 1.02
CA LEU A 15 -0.03 10.47 1.47
C LEU A 15 0.24 11.84 2.09
N GLN A 16 -0.36 12.91 1.57
CA GLN A 16 -0.22 14.25 2.14
C GLN A 16 -0.90 14.37 3.51
N ARG A 17 -2.12 13.80 3.67
CA ARG A 17 -2.80 13.77 4.97
C ARG A 17 -2.02 12.93 5.98
N TYR A 18 -1.47 11.79 5.57
CA TYR A 18 -0.58 11.00 6.41
C TYR A 18 0.64 11.80 6.89
N LYS A 19 1.30 12.54 5.99
CA LYS A 19 2.44 13.38 6.37
C LYS A 19 2.08 14.43 7.44
N SER A 20 0.90 15.05 7.35
CA SER A 20 0.45 15.98 8.41
C SER A 20 0.13 15.30 9.74
N LEU A 21 -0.28 14.03 9.71
CA LEU A 21 -0.56 13.25 10.91
C LEU A 21 0.71 12.69 11.56
N GLN A 22 1.82 12.54 10.81
CA GLN A 22 3.08 11.98 11.33
C GLN A 22 3.64 12.80 12.51
N ASP A 23 3.58 14.13 12.45
CA ASP A 23 4.07 14.98 13.55
C ASP A 23 3.21 14.80 14.81
N ILE A 24 1.89 14.67 14.64
CA ILE A 24 0.95 14.40 15.73
C ILE A 24 1.24 13.03 16.34
N ILE A 25 1.40 11.99 15.50
CA ILE A 25 1.71 10.62 15.94
C ILE A 25 3.04 10.58 16.70
N ALA A 26 4.05 11.33 16.26
CA ALA A 26 5.36 11.36 16.89
C ALA A 26 5.35 12.01 18.29
N ILE A 27 4.44 12.97 18.53
CA ILE A 27 4.33 13.70 19.80
C ILE A 27 3.34 13.02 20.75
N LEU A 28 2.15 12.67 20.26
CA LEU A 28 1.01 12.24 21.06
C LEU A 28 0.76 10.72 21.00
N GLY A 29 1.23 10.04 19.96
CA GLY A 29 0.94 8.63 19.71
C GLY A 29 -0.25 8.41 18.78
N MET A 30 -0.42 7.17 18.32
CA MET A 30 -1.45 6.79 17.34
C MET A 30 -2.86 6.68 17.96
N ASP A 31 -2.94 6.44 19.26
CA ASP A 31 -4.22 6.27 19.97
C ASP A 31 -5.03 7.56 20.07
N GLU A 32 -4.35 8.71 20.01
CA GLU A 32 -4.94 10.06 20.08
C GLU A 32 -5.56 10.53 18.76
N LEU A 33 -5.43 9.74 17.69
CA LEU A 33 -6.07 10.03 16.40
C LEU A 33 -7.54 9.64 16.40
N SER A 34 -8.34 10.37 15.63
CA SER A 34 -9.70 9.95 15.30
C SER A 34 -9.69 8.61 14.54
N GLU A 35 -10.79 7.85 14.59
CA GLU A 35 -10.89 6.58 13.85
C GLU A 35 -10.74 6.77 12.32
N GLU A 36 -11.20 7.91 11.79
CA GLU A 36 -11.01 8.28 10.37
C GLU A 36 -9.53 8.55 10.06
N ASP A 37 -8.81 9.23 10.95
CA ASP A 37 -7.38 9.49 10.78
C ASP A 37 -6.56 8.21 10.91
N LYS A 38 -6.91 7.31 11.85
CA LYS A 38 -6.30 5.97 11.96
C LYS A 38 -6.49 5.19 10.66
N LEU A 39 -7.68 5.22 10.08
CA LEU A 39 -7.95 4.58 8.80
C LEU A 39 -7.12 5.19 7.67
N THR A 40 -7.05 6.52 7.62
CA THR A 40 -6.21 7.25 6.65
C THR A 40 -4.74 6.86 6.77
N VAL A 41 -4.22 6.77 7.99
CA VAL A 41 -2.83 6.36 8.25
C VAL A 41 -2.61 4.91 7.83
N SER A 42 -3.54 4.00 8.15
CA SER A 42 -3.45 2.59 7.74
C SER A 42 -3.37 2.46 6.21
N ARG A 43 -4.27 3.14 5.48
CA ARG A 43 -4.24 3.16 4.01
C ARG A 43 -2.97 3.77 3.47
N ALA A 44 -2.51 4.89 4.04
CA ALA A 44 -1.27 5.55 3.61
C ALA A 44 -0.04 4.65 3.78
N ARG A 45 0.06 3.90 4.89
CA ARG A 45 1.15 2.94 5.12
C ARG A 45 1.11 1.80 4.10
N LYS A 46 -0.08 1.28 3.79
CA LYS A 46 -0.27 0.28 2.72
C LYS A 46 0.17 0.81 1.37
N ILE A 47 -0.29 2.01 0.98
CA ILE A 47 0.10 2.68 -0.27
C ILE A 47 1.62 2.88 -0.32
N GLN A 48 2.24 3.36 0.76
CA GLN A 48 3.68 3.57 0.83
C GLN A 48 4.47 2.26 0.64
N ARG A 49 3.98 1.15 1.20
CA ARG A 49 4.56 -0.18 0.98
C ARG A 49 4.33 -0.66 -0.45
N PHE A 50 3.14 -0.44 -1.00
CA PHE A 50 2.75 -0.90 -2.32
C PHE A 50 3.44 -0.16 -3.47
N LEU A 51 4.02 1.01 -3.19
CA LEU A 51 4.94 1.68 -4.11
C LEU A 51 6.30 0.97 -4.22
N SER A 52 6.59 -0.03 -3.38
CA SER A 52 7.77 -0.87 -3.52
C SER A 52 7.51 -2.03 -4.49
N GLN A 53 8.50 -2.38 -5.29
CA GLN A 53 8.42 -3.41 -6.31
C GLN A 53 9.76 -4.13 -6.40
N PRO A 54 9.78 -5.47 -6.51
CA PRO A 54 11.01 -6.19 -6.78
C PRO A 54 11.48 -5.91 -8.21
N PHE A 55 12.73 -5.48 -8.36
CA PHE A 55 13.34 -5.22 -9.67
C PHE A 55 14.22 -6.38 -10.11
N ASP A 56 14.19 -6.71 -11.40
CA ASP A 56 15.01 -7.79 -12.00
C ASP A 56 16.49 -7.61 -11.69
N VAL A 57 16.99 -6.37 -11.79
CA VAL A 57 18.39 -6.00 -11.50
C VAL A 57 18.74 -6.13 -10.01
N ALA A 58 17.74 -6.10 -9.13
CA ALA A 58 17.91 -6.19 -7.69
C ALA A 58 17.77 -7.64 -7.16
N LYS A 59 17.48 -8.62 -8.02
CA LYS A 59 17.34 -10.04 -7.62
C LYS A 59 18.55 -10.56 -6.86
N VAL A 60 19.76 -10.13 -7.23
CA VAL A 60 21.01 -10.53 -6.57
C VAL A 60 21.07 -10.07 -5.10
N PHE A 61 20.40 -8.96 -4.76
CA PHE A 61 20.38 -8.41 -3.40
C PHE A 61 19.15 -8.81 -2.59
N THR A 62 18.00 -8.94 -3.26
CA THR A 62 16.70 -9.18 -2.62
C THR A 62 16.31 -10.66 -2.58
N GLY A 63 16.93 -11.50 -3.42
CA GLY A 63 16.58 -12.91 -3.60
C GLY A 63 15.23 -13.16 -4.29
N SER A 64 14.49 -12.10 -4.63
CA SER A 64 13.16 -12.16 -5.24
C SER A 64 13.24 -11.89 -6.74
N ASP A 65 12.43 -12.60 -7.53
CA ASP A 65 12.28 -12.32 -8.95
C ASP A 65 11.68 -10.94 -9.19
N GLY A 66 12.16 -10.24 -10.21
CA GLY A 66 11.59 -8.98 -10.62
C GLY A 66 10.18 -9.17 -11.17
N VAL A 67 9.31 -8.21 -10.90
CA VAL A 67 7.94 -8.22 -11.42
C VAL A 67 7.77 -7.01 -12.31
N GLN A 68 7.11 -7.16 -13.46
CA GLN A 68 6.72 -6.04 -14.32
C GLN A 68 5.21 -5.86 -14.23
N VAL A 69 4.77 -4.68 -13.79
CA VAL A 69 3.35 -4.37 -13.61
C VAL A 69 2.89 -3.47 -14.77
N PRO A 70 1.92 -3.91 -15.59
CA PRO A 70 1.32 -3.06 -16.62
C PRO A 70 0.62 -1.84 -16.04
N LEU A 71 0.56 -0.75 -16.81
CA LEU A 71 -0.06 0.51 -16.37
C LEU A 71 -1.50 0.33 -15.90
N GLU A 72 -2.29 -0.45 -16.64
CA GLU A 72 -3.70 -0.70 -16.36
C GLU A 72 -3.86 -1.44 -15.03
N LYS A 73 -2.99 -2.42 -14.76
CA LYS A 73 -2.96 -3.14 -13.48
C LYS A 73 -2.56 -2.22 -12.32
N THR A 74 -1.58 -1.34 -12.52
CA THR A 74 -1.19 -0.36 -11.51
C THR A 74 -2.36 0.56 -11.14
N ILE A 75 -3.03 1.13 -12.15
CA ILE A 75 -4.17 2.04 -11.92
C ILE A 75 -5.30 1.31 -11.19
N ALA A 76 -5.68 0.11 -11.62
CA ALA A 76 -6.73 -0.68 -10.97
C ALA A 76 -6.36 -1.04 -9.52
N SER A 77 -5.12 -1.46 -9.28
CA SER A 77 -4.63 -1.85 -7.96
C SER A 77 -4.66 -0.69 -6.97
N PHE A 78 -4.13 0.48 -7.37
CA PHE A 78 -4.14 1.66 -6.50
C PHE A 78 -5.55 2.22 -6.29
N LYS A 79 -6.42 2.17 -7.30
CA LYS A 79 -7.83 2.58 -7.17
C LYS A 79 -8.55 1.80 -6.08
N ALA A 80 -8.40 0.47 -6.07
CA ALA A 80 -9.05 -0.38 -5.10
C ALA A 80 -8.49 -0.20 -3.68
N VAL A 81 -7.17 0.03 -3.54
CA VAL A 81 -6.54 0.36 -2.24
C VAL A 81 -7.03 1.71 -1.72
N VAL A 82 -7.13 2.73 -2.56
CA VAL A 82 -7.67 4.05 -2.20
C VAL A 82 -9.14 3.96 -1.77
N ALA A 83 -9.93 3.14 -2.48
CA ALA A 83 -11.34 2.90 -2.17
C ALA A 83 -11.55 2.12 -0.86
N GLY A 84 -10.51 1.49 -0.31
CA GLY A 84 -10.56 0.74 0.95
C GLY A 84 -10.97 -0.73 0.79
N GLU A 85 -11.02 -1.25 -0.43
CA GLU A 85 -11.43 -2.64 -0.71
C GLU A 85 -10.51 -3.66 0.00
N TYR A 86 -9.25 -3.28 0.25
CA TYR A 86 -8.23 -4.12 0.88
C TYR A 86 -7.81 -3.65 2.27
N ASP A 87 -8.70 -2.95 2.99
CA ASP A 87 -8.44 -2.50 4.36
C ASP A 87 -8.24 -3.66 5.36
N HIS A 88 -8.80 -4.83 5.06
CA HIS A 88 -8.65 -6.05 5.85
C HIS A 88 -7.28 -6.74 5.69
N LEU A 89 -6.51 -6.44 4.64
CA LEU A 89 -5.20 -7.04 4.42
C LEU A 89 -4.13 -6.38 5.31
N PRO A 90 -3.14 -7.14 5.82
CA PRO A 90 -2.05 -6.59 6.62
C PRO A 90 -1.09 -5.73 5.79
N GLU A 91 -0.50 -4.68 6.39
CA GLU A 91 0.44 -3.77 5.69
C GLU A 91 1.63 -4.49 5.04
N SER A 92 2.09 -5.58 5.66
CA SER A 92 3.21 -6.41 5.19
C SER A 92 2.93 -7.12 3.86
N ALA A 93 1.65 -7.37 3.55
CA ALA A 93 1.26 -8.00 2.29
C ALA A 93 1.52 -7.10 1.07
N PHE A 94 1.53 -5.77 1.27
CA PHE A 94 1.79 -4.79 0.23
C PHE A 94 3.27 -4.51 -0.02
N TYR A 95 4.19 -5.14 0.72
CA TYR A 95 5.62 -4.88 0.59
C TYR A 95 6.27 -5.81 -0.42
N MET A 96 7.07 -5.28 -1.35
CA MET A 96 7.81 -6.04 -2.38
C MET A 96 6.91 -7.02 -3.15
N VAL A 97 5.85 -6.48 -3.74
CA VAL A 97 4.91 -7.22 -4.60
C VAL A 97 4.69 -6.42 -5.89
N GLY A 98 4.19 -7.08 -6.93
CA GLY A 98 3.81 -6.42 -8.18
C GLY A 98 2.45 -5.73 -8.10
N ASP A 99 1.40 -6.47 -8.44
CA ASP A 99 0.02 -5.98 -8.45
C ASP A 99 -0.76 -6.41 -7.20
N ILE A 100 -2.05 -6.10 -7.18
CA ILE A 100 -2.91 -6.40 -6.04
C ILE A 100 -3.16 -7.91 -5.85
N GLU A 101 -3.07 -8.70 -6.91
CA GLU A 101 -3.27 -10.16 -6.85
C GLU A 101 -2.12 -10.80 -6.07
N GLU A 102 -0.89 -10.34 -6.30
CA GLU A 102 0.27 -10.75 -5.51
C GLU A 102 0.18 -10.33 -4.04
N ALA A 103 -0.37 -9.15 -3.76
CA ALA A 103 -0.60 -8.69 -2.39
C ALA A 103 -1.61 -9.60 -1.66
N ILE A 104 -2.72 -9.96 -2.32
CA ILE A 104 -3.71 -10.90 -1.78
C ILE A 104 -3.08 -12.27 -1.52
N ALA A 105 -2.39 -12.83 -2.52
CA ALA A 105 -1.74 -14.14 -2.40
C ALA A 105 -0.66 -14.16 -1.31
N LYS A 106 0.03 -13.03 -1.10
CA LYS A 106 0.96 -12.87 0.02
C LYS A 106 0.24 -12.83 1.36
N ALA A 107 -0.86 -12.10 1.48
CA ALA A 107 -1.66 -12.06 2.70
C ALA A 107 -2.20 -13.45 3.09
N GLU A 108 -2.68 -14.23 2.12
CA GLU A 108 -3.16 -15.60 2.33
C GLU A 108 -2.04 -16.52 2.85
N ARG A 109 -0.84 -16.44 2.26
CA ARG A 109 0.34 -17.19 2.76
C ARG A 109 0.69 -16.81 4.19
N MET A 110 0.70 -15.52 4.51
CA MET A 110 0.97 -15.04 5.87
C MET A 110 -0.08 -15.53 6.88
N ALA A 111 -1.35 -15.59 6.47
CA ALA A 111 -2.42 -16.11 7.33
C ALA A 111 -2.28 -17.62 7.56
N ALA A 112 -1.88 -18.38 6.54
CA ALA A 112 -1.64 -19.81 6.64
C ALA A 112 -0.41 -20.15 7.51
N GLU A 113 0.64 -19.33 7.48
CA GLU A 113 1.84 -19.50 8.31
C GLU A 113 1.62 -19.14 9.79
N ALA A 114 0.62 -18.31 10.08
CA ALA A 114 0.26 -17.89 11.43
C ALA A 114 -0.75 -18.82 12.14
N ALA A 115 -1.34 -19.76 11.39
CA ALA A 115 -2.32 -20.74 11.87
C ALA A 115 -1.65 -22.05 12.31
#